data_AF-A0A7K4EK38-F1
#
_entry.id   AF-A0A7K4EK38-F1
#
_cell.length_a   1.000
_cell.length_b   1.000
_cell.length_c   1.000
_cell.angle_alpha   90.00
_cell.angle_beta   90.00
_cell.angle_gamma   90.00
#
_symmetry.space_group_name_H-M   'P 1'
#
loop_
_entity.id
_entity.type
_entity.pdbx_description
1 polymer ?
#
loop_
_entity_poly.entity_id
_entity_poly.type
_entity_poly.pdbx_seq_one_letter_code
_entity_poly.pdbx_strand_id
1 'polypeptide(L)'
;MLPEALLEESVFSGKKGIIDGLKKFLTFDLKDKALIELLNSYNSVCEIRHCCVHRFGKLGTKNAIELGLSNHKQFIEKPLKIKASDAASIADLLITLVKSLNNEIFRFILERSATGAELDTGRGKGIGWTWNKAKDRKTYNLYYKIFASQLDATPTVEAGELYDRFRSIFSKVKNR
;
A
#
# COMPACT_ATOMS: atom_id res chain seq x y z
N MET A 1 13.91 14.39 -7.19
CA MET A 1 13.42 15.64 -7.82
C MET A 1 12.18 15.41 -8.70
N LEU A 2 12.05 14.33 -9.47
CA LEU A 2 10.77 14.01 -10.15
C LEU A 2 9.71 13.35 -9.24
N PRO A 3 10.04 12.37 -8.39
CA PRO A 3 9.03 11.66 -7.57
C PRO A 3 8.32 12.56 -6.56
N GLU A 4 9.05 13.48 -5.93
CA GLU A 4 8.52 14.41 -4.94
C GLU A 4 7.55 15.41 -5.59
N ALA A 5 7.90 15.95 -6.76
CA ALA A 5 7.03 16.83 -7.53
C ALA A 5 5.75 16.13 -8.01
N LEU A 6 5.82 14.83 -8.34
CA LEU A 6 4.64 14.03 -8.69
C LEU A 6 3.67 13.84 -7.50
N LEU A 7 4.20 13.84 -6.27
CA LEU A 7 3.44 13.61 -5.05
C LEU A 7 3.10 14.89 -4.29
N GLU A 8 3.60 16.05 -4.71
CA GLU A 8 3.44 17.34 -4.02
C GLU A 8 1.96 17.70 -3.82
N GLU A 9 1.11 17.41 -4.80
CA GLU A 9 -0.34 17.63 -4.72
C GLU A 9 -1.12 16.40 -4.19
N SER A 10 -0.42 15.34 -3.80
CA SER A 10 -1.05 14.10 -3.33
C SER A 10 -1.23 14.13 -1.82
N VAL A 11 -2.48 14.07 -1.37
CA VAL A 11 -2.82 14.03 0.06
C VAL A 11 -3.45 12.69 0.41
N PHE A 12 -2.73 11.88 1.18
CA PHE A 12 -3.22 10.58 1.65
C PHE A 12 -3.98 10.67 2.98
N SER A 13 -4.81 11.70 3.17
CA SER A 13 -5.57 11.93 4.42
C SER A 13 -6.85 11.09 4.55
N GLY A 14 -6.91 9.94 3.88
CA GLY A 14 -8.03 9.01 3.92
C GLY A 14 -7.87 7.90 2.88
N LYS A 15 -8.71 6.87 2.98
CA LYS A 15 -8.69 5.69 2.08
C LYS A 15 -8.77 6.10 0.61
N LYS A 16 -9.66 7.04 0.28
CA LYS A 16 -9.89 7.51 -1.09
C LYS A 16 -8.61 8.04 -1.72
N GLY A 17 -7.84 8.88 -1.00
CA GLY A 17 -6.60 9.45 -1.52
C GLY A 17 -5.56 8.38 -1.88
N ILE A 18 -5.46 7.32 -1.07
CA ILE A 18 -4.56 6.19 -1.36
C ILE A 18 -5.03 5.44 -2.61
N ILE A 19 -6.31 5.07 -2.69
CA ILE A 19 -6.85 4.33 -3.85
C ILE A 19 -6.71 5.14 -5.14
N ASP A 20 -7.07 6.43 -5.09
CA ASP A 20 -6.98 7.33 -6.24
C ASP A 20 -5.51 7.50 -6.66
N GLY A 21 -4.58 7.57 -5.70
CA GLY A 21 -3.14 7.60 -5.95
C GLY A 21 -2.61 6.34 -6.64
N LEU A 22 -2.98 5.15 -6.13
CA LEU A 22 -2.59 3.87 -6.74
C LEU A 22 -3.08 3.79 -8.20
N LYS A 23 -4.31 4.21 -8.46
CA LYS A 23 -4.87 4.23 -9.81
C LYS A 23 -4.19 5.27 -10.70
N LYS A 24 -3.98 6.48 -10.21
CA LYS A 24 -3.36 7.59 -10.95
C LYS A 24 -1.91 7.28 -11.34
N PHE A 25 -1.11 6.81 -10.40
CA PHE A 25 0.33 6.69 -10.60
C PHE A 25 0.78 5.31 -11.10
N LEU A 26 0.05 4.24 -10.74
CA LEU A 26 0.45 2.88 -11.05
C LEU A 26 -0.55 2.17 -11.97
N THR A 27 -1.68 2.80 -12.30
CA THR A 27 -2.83 2.13 -12.95
C THR A 27 -3.28 0.88 -12.19
N PHE A 28 -3.03 0.87 -10.87
CA PHE A 28 -3.28 -0.27 -10.02
C PHE A 28 -4.69 -0.19 -9.42
N ASP A 29 -5.49 -1.21 -9.72
CA ASP A 29 -6.82 -1.39 -9.15
C ASP A 29 -6.73 -2.38 -7.98
N LEU A 30 -6.81 -1.85 -6.76
CA LEU A 30 -6.67 -2.65 -5.53
C LEU A 30 -7.91 -3.52 -5.32
N LYS A 31 -7.72 -4.86 -5.34
CA LYS A 31 -8.79 -5.85 -5.19
C LYS A 31 -8.67 -6.73 -3.95
N ASP A 32 -7.53 -6.68 -3.27
CA ASP A 32 -7.31 -7.48 -2.06
C ASP A 32 -8.28 -7.03 -0.95
N LYS A 33 -9.18 -7.94 -0.55
CA LYS A 33 -10.23 -7.63 0.43
C LYS A 33 -9.65 -7.33 1.81
N ALA A 34 -8.60 -8.04 2.24
CA ALA A 34 -7.99 -7.82 3.54
C ALA A 34 -7.32 -6.44 3.61
N LEU A 35 -6.68 -6.02 2.52
CA LEU A 35 -6.08 -4.69 2.41
C LEU A 35 -7.13 -3.59 2.30
N ILE A 36 -8.25 -3.85 1.64
CA ILE A 36 -9.40 -2.93 1.64
C ILE A 36 -9.94 -2.71 3.06
N GLU A 37 -10.00 -3.75 3.90
CA GLU A 37 -10.41 -3.63 5.30
C GLU A 37 -9.39 -2.88 6.16
N LEU A 38 -8.09 -3.10 5.93
CA LEU A 38 -7.04 -2.29 6.56
C LEU A 38 -7.18 -0.80 6.19
N LEU A 39 -7.51 -0.50 4.94
CA LEU A 39 -7.79 0.86 4.49
C LEU A 39 -9.06 1.45 5.10
N ASN A 40 -10.09 0.64 5.38
CA ASN A 40 -11.28 1.11 6.11
C ASN A 40 -10.90 1.52 7.53
N SER A 41 -10.10 0.70 8.22
CA SER A 41 -9.61 0.99 9.57
C SER A 41 -8.71 2.22 9.58
N TYR A 42 -7.86 2.39 8.56
CA TYR A 42 -7.09 3.62 8.35
C TYR A 42 -7.98 4.84 8.19
N ASN A 43 -9.07 4.73 7.43
CA ASN A 43 -10.02 5.82 7.26
C ASN A 43 -10.61 6.25 8.62
N SER A 44 -10.94 5.28 9.49
CA SER A 44 -11.37 5.58 10.86
C SER A 44 -10.31 6.34 11.67
N VAL A 45 -9.03 5.99 11.52
CA VAL A 45 -7.92 6.75 12.14
C VAL A 45 -7.85 8.19 11.60
N CYS A 46 -8.07 8.41 10.30
CA CYS A 46 -8.12 9.75 9.73
C CYS A 46 -9.27 10.60 10.32
N GLU A 47 -10.45 10.00 10.52
CA GLU A 47 -11.59 10.67 11.16
C GLU A 47 -11.29 11.05 12.61
N ILE A 48 -10.62 10.16 13.36
CA ILE A 48 -10.16 10.45 14.74
C ILE A 48 -9.16 11.60 14.74
N ARG A 49 -8.15 11.57 13.86
CA ARG A 49 -7.17 12.65 13.70
C ARG A 49 -7.87 13.98 13.39
N HIS A 50 -8.83 13.97 12.48
CA HIS A 50 -9.59 15.17 12.13
C HIS A 50 -10.31 15.76 13.35
N CYS A 51 -10.91 14.92 14.20
CA CYS A 51 -11.53 15.36 15.45
C CYS A 51 -10.53 16.00 16.41
N CYS A 52 -9.36 15.38 16.60
CA CYS A 52 -8.28 15.91 17.44
C CYS A 52 -7.81 17.30 16.98
N VAL A 53 -7.62 17.48 15.67
CA VAL A 53 -7.03 18.72 15.11
C VAL A 53 -8.05 19.84 14.92
N HIS A 54 -9.25 19.54 14.41
CA HIS A 54 -10.18 20.56 13.91
C HIS A 54 -11.44 20.77 14.75
N ARG A 55 -11.69 19.90 15.74
CA ARG A 55 -12.95 19.91 16.52
C ARG A 55 -12.73 20.06 18.02
N PHE A 56 -11.60 20.65 18.42
CA PHE A 56 -11.20 20.73 19.84
C PHE A 56 -11.23 19.36 20.53
N GLY A 57 -10.89 18.30 19.78
CA GLY A 57 -10.95 16.92 20.26
C GLY A 57 -12.35 16.32 20.39
N LYS A 58 -13.42 16.95 19.88
CA LYS A 58 -14.79 16.41 19.97
C LYS A 58 -15.21 15.63 18.72
N LEU A 59 -15.97 14.55 18.91
CA LEU A 59 -16.54 13.78 17.80
C LEU A 59 -17.69 14.56 17.14
N GLY A 60 -17.51 14.97 15.89
CA GLY A 60 -18.56 15.61 15.10
C GLY A 60 -19.53 14.62 14.47
N THR A 61 -20.74 15.09 14.14
CA THR A 61 -21.78 14.25 13.52
C THR A 61 -21.32 13.64 12.19
N LYS A 62 -20.59 14.40 11.35
CA LYS A 62 -20.05 13.87 10.08
C LYS A 62 -19.06 12.72 10.31
N ASN A 63 -18.11 12.91 11.23
CA ASN A 63 -17.15 11.88 11.59
C ASN A 63 -17.85 10.65 12.19
N ALA A 64 -18.88 10.86 13.01
CA ALA A 64 -19.68 9.78 13.58
C ALA A 64 -20.43 8.98 12.49
N ILE A 65 -20.88 9.61 11.41
CA ILE A 65 -21.48 8.93 10.25
C ILE A 65 -20.45 8.01 9.58
N GLU A 66 -19.26 8.54 9.27
CA GLU A 66 -18.18 7.77 8.63
C GLU A 66 -17.68 6.60 9.50
N LEU A 67 -17.69 6.77 10.82
CA LEU A 67 -17.34 5.72 11.79
C LEU A 67 -18.49 4.73 12.06
N GLY A 68 -19.71 5.01 11.60
CA GLY A 68 -20.92 4.24 11.91
C GLY A 68 -21.77 4.90 12.99
N LEU A 69 -22.69 5.78 12.57
CA LEU A 69 -23.47 6.65 13.46
C LEU A 69 -24.25 5.90 14.53
N SER A 70 -24.83 4.76 14.18
CA SER A 70 -25.61 3.90 15.08
C SER A 70 -24.81 3.47 16.31
N ASN A 71 -23.52 3.18 16.13
CA ASN A 71 -22.62 2.71 17.19
C ASN A 71 -22.03 3.86 18.00
N HIS A 72 -21.94 5.06 17.41
CA HIS A 72 -21.19 6.18 17.97
C HIS A 72 -22.01 7.42 18.35
N LYS A 73 -23.34 7.41 18.16
CA LYS A 73 -24.24 8.54 18.50
C LYS A 73 -24.05 9.06 19.92
N GLN A 74 -23.82 8.15 20.87
CA GLN A 74 -23.62 8.50 22.29
C GLN A 74 -22.33 9.28 22.57
N PHE A 75 -21.40 9.35 21.61
CA PHE A 75 -20.11 10.04 21.73
C PHE A 75 -20.08 11.38 21.00
N ILE A 76 -21.16 11.76 20.29
CA ILE A 76 -21.25 13.04 19.57
C ILE A 76 -21.08 14.23 20.54
N GLU A 77 -20.29 15.21 20.10
CA GLU A 77 -19.87 16.40 20.86
C GLU A 77 -19.10 16.13 22.16
N LYS A 78 -18.82 14.85 22.47
CA LYS A 78 -17.98 14.49 23.62
C LYS A 78 -16.51 14.55 23.23
N PRO A 79 -15.63 14.98 24.15
CA PRO A 79 -14.19 14.90 23.94
C PRO A 79 -13.74 13.45 23.74
N LEU A 80 -12.85 13.23 22.77
CA LEU A 80 -12.13 11.99 22.57
C LEU A 80 -11.24 11.71 23.77
N LYS A 81 -11.28 10.46 24.23
CA LYS A 81 -10.41 9.96 25.30
C LYS A 81 -9.55 8.86 24.71
N ILE A 82 -8.35 9.23 24.26
CA ILE A 82 -7.37 8.31 23.66
C ILE A 82 -6.37 7.90 24.74
N LYS A 83 -6.27 6.60 25.02
CA LYS A 83 -5.28 6.03 25.93
C LYS A 83 -3.98 5.72 25.19
N ALA A 84 -2.90 5.53 25.94
CA ALA A 84 -1.62 5.09 25.36
C ALA A 84 -1.75 3.76 24.59
N SER A 85 -2.57 2.83 25.07
CA SER A 85 -2.87 1.57 24.38
C SER A 85 -3.51 1.80 23.01
N ASP A 86 -4.41 2.78 22.91
CA ASP A 86 -5.11 3.09 21.66
C ASP A 86 -4.14 3.68 20.63
N ALA A 87 -3.23 4.55 21.10
CA ALA A 87 -2.17 5.10 20.25
C ALA A 87 -1.21 4.00 19.74
N ALA A 88 -0.85 3.03 20.59
CA ALA A 88 -0.05 1.88 20.17
C ALA A 88 -0.78 1.03 19.11
N SER A 89 -2.07 0.73 19.32
CA SER A 89 -2.87 0.00 18.33
C SER A 89 -3.01 0.75 16.99
N ILE A 90 -3.13 2.09 17.03
CA ILE A 90 -3.11 2.91 15.82
C ILE A 90 -1.75 2.80 15.12
N ALA A 91 -0.64 2.87 15.84
CA ALA A 91 0.69 2.72 15.27
C ALA A 91 0.88 1.34 14.59
N ASP A 92 0.46 0.27 15.26
CA ASP A 92 0.53 -1.09 14.71
C ASP A 92 -0.31 -1.24 13.44
N LEU A 93 -1.52 -0.67 13.43
CA LEU A 93 -2.38 -0.65 12.26
C LEU A 93 -1.72 0.08 11.08
N LEU A 94 -1.12 1.26 11.33
CA LEU A 94 -0.45 2.05 10.29
C LEU A 94 0.77 1.33 9.72
N ILE A 95 1.59 0.71 10.58
CA ILE A 95 2.73 -0.10 10.15
C ILE A 95 2.25 -1.28 9.29
N THR A 96 1.21 -1.98 9.74
CA THR A 96 0.63 -3.11 9.02
C THR A 96 0.10 -2.70 7.66
N LEU A 97 -0.61 -1.57 7.58
CA LEU A 97 -1.12 -1.02 6.32
C LEU A 97 0.02 -0.73 5.34
N VAL A 98 1.05 0.00 5.78
CA VAL A 98 2.19 0.37 4.92
C VAL A 98 2.89 -0.86 4.38
N LYS A 99 3.17 -1.86 5.23
CA LYS A 99 3.78 -3.13 4.81
C LYS A 99 2.91 -3.89 3.82
N SER A 100 1.61 -3.95 4.07
CA SER A 100 0.67 -4.68 3.21
C SER A 100 0.54 -4.01 1.85
N LEU A 101 0.45 -2.66 1.80
CA LEU A 101 0.48 -1.90 0.56
C LEU A 101 1.79 -2.10 -0.19
N ASN A 102 2.93 -2.01 0.50
CA ASN A 102 4.24 -2.18 -0.10
C ASN A 102 4.39 -3.57 -0.77
N ASN A 103 3.96 -4.63 -0.08
CA ASN A 103 4.00 -6.00 -0.61
C ASN A 103 3.07 -6.16 -1.82
N GLU A 104 1.87 -5.60 -1.75
CA GLU A 104 0.88 -5.72 -2.83
C GLU A 104 1.30 -4.93 -4.07
N ILE A 105 1.86 -3.73 -3.90
CA ILE A 105 2.42 -2.93 -5.00
C ILE A 105 3.62 -3.64 -5.60
N PHE A 106 4.52 -4.20 -4.78
CA PHE A 106 5.67 -4.95 -5.27
C PHE A 106 5.23 -6.15 -6.12
N ARG A 107 4.26 -6.92 -5.63
CA ARG A 107 3.65 -8.05 -6.36
C ARG A 107 3.08 -7.58 -7.70
N PHE A 108 2.29 -6.52 -7.70
CA PHE A 108 1.69 -5.95 -8.90
C PHE A 108 2.73 -5.48 -9.93
N ILE A 109 3.78 -4.76 -9.49
CA ILE A 109 4.84 -4.28 -10.39
C ILE A 109 5.61 -5.46 -10.98
N LEU A 110 5.94 -6.48 -10.19
CA LEU A 110 6.62 -7.67 -10.70
C LEU A 110 5.75 -8.43 -11.71
N GLU A 111 4.48 -8.64 -11.39
CA GLU A 111 3.50 -9.25 -12.30
C GLU A 111 3.44 -8.49 -13.63
N ARG A 112 3.23 -7.17 -13.57
CA ARG A 112 3.19 -6.31 -14.76
C ARG A 112 4.50 -6.34 -15.55
N SER A 113 5.65 -6.37 -14.86
CA SER A 113 6.95 -6.48 -15.52
C SER A 113 7.13 -7.82 -16.25
N ALA A 114 6.42 -8.86 -15.85
CA ALA A 114 6.47 -10.18 -16.47
C ALA A 114 5.44 -10.39 -17.57
N THR A 115 4.25 -9.77 -17.45
CA THR A 115 3.09 -10.11 -18.27
C THR A 115 2.50 -8.93 -19.06
N GLY A 116 2.90 -7.70 -18.76
CA GLY A 116 2.36 -6.48 -19.36
C GLY A 116 2.51 -6.49 -20.88
N ALA A 117 1.38 -6.55 -21.60
CA ALA A 117 1.37 -6.59 -23.06
C ALA A 117 1.81 -5.25 -23.66
N GLU A 118 1.55 -4.14 -22.96
CA GLU A 118 1.95 -2.79 -23.34
C GLU A 118 3.45 -2.50 -23.15
N LEU A 119 4.19 -3.42 -22.54
CA LEU A 119 5.63 -3.27 -22.27
C LEU A 119 6.52 -4.06 -23.23
N ASP A 120 5.96 -4.66 -24.29
CA ASP A 120 6.69 -5.55 -25.20
C ASP A 120 7.89 -4.84 -25.84
N THR A 121 9.08 -5.32 -25.48
CA THR A 121 10.38 -4.82 -25.96
C THR A 121 10.89 -5.58 -27.19
N GLY A 122 10.02 -6.34 -27.87
CA GLY A 122 10.38 -7.22 -28.99
C GLY A 122 10.99 -8.55 -28.57
N ARG A 123 10.91 -8.90 -27.27
CA ARG A 123 11.42 -10.15 -26.68
C ARG A 123 10.35 -10.98 -25.98
N GLY A 124 9.08 -10.56 -26.04
CA GLY A 124 7.94 -11.20 -25.38
C GLY A 124 7.22 -10.24 -24.43
N LYS A 125 6.19 -10.75 -23.73
CA LYS A 125 5.39 -9.97 -22.77
C LYS A 125 6.24 -9.38 -21.63
N GLY A 126 5.79 -8.26 -21.10
CA GLY A 126 6.50 -7.54 -20.05
C GLY A 126 7.83 -6.95 -20.54
N ILE A 127 8.79 -6.82 -19.64
CA ILE A 127 10.11 -6.22 -19.95
C ILE A 127 11.14 -7.22 -20.52
N GLY A 128 10.70 -8.44 -20.86
CA GLY A 128 11.57 -9.47 -21.47
C GLY A 128 12.52 -10.17 -20.49
N TRP A 129 12.02 -10.63 -19.35
CA TRP A 129 12.79 -11.43 -18.38
C TRP A 129 13.37 -12.70 -19.02
N THR A 130 14.64 -13.01 -18.71
CA THR A 130 15.30 -14.21 -19.24
C THR A 130 15.04 -15.46 -18.40
N TRP A 131 14.51 -15.28 -17.19
CA TRP A 131 14.32 -16.31 -16.15
C TRP A 131 15.63 -16.98 -15.71
N ASN A 132 16.76 -16.36 -16.05
CA ASN A 132 18.08 -16.73 -15.60
C ASN A 132 18.52 -15.75 -14.51
N LYS A 133 18.67 -16.26 -13.29
CA LYS A 133 19.00 -15.47 -12.09
C LYS A 133 20.23 -14.58 -12.28
N ALA A 134 21.29 -15.06 -12.93
CA ALA A 134 22.50 -14.28 -13.13
C ALA A 134 22.28 -13.10 -14.10
N LYS A 135 21.53 -13.33 -15.18
CA LYS A 135 21.22 -12.30 -16.19
C LYS A 135 20.22 -11.27 -15.68
N ASP A 136 19.22 -11.72 -14.94
CA ASP A 136 18.11 -10.87 -14.46
C ASP A 136 18.43 -10.14 -13.15
N ARG A 137 19.47 -10.56 -12.41
CA ARG A 137 19.84 -10.03 -11.08
C ARG A 137 19.88 -8.51 -11.04
N LYS A 138 20.51 -7.88 -12.04
CA LYS A 138 20.67 -6.43 -12.07
C LYS A 138 19.31 -5.74 -12.13
N THR A 139 18.45 -6.17 -13.03
CA THR A 139 17.10 -5.61 -13.23
C THR A 139 16.20 -5.88 -12.03
N TYR A 140 16.17 -7.12 -11.54
CA TYR A 140 15.37 -7.48 -10.37
C TYR A 140 15.76 -6.68 -9.13
N ASN A 141 17.06 -6.48 -8.91
CA ASN A 141 17.55 -5.70 -7.78
C ASN A 141 17.12 -4.24 -7.81
N LEU A 142 16.81 -3.66 -8.97
CA LEU A 142 16.28 -2.29 -9.04
C LEU A 142 14.90 -2.23 -8.40
N TYR A 143 14.02 -3.19 -8.69
CA TYR A 143 12.71 -3.28 -8.05
C TYR A 143 12.85 -3.65 -6.58
N TYR A 144 13.57 -4.72 -6.27
CA TYR A 144 13.73 -5.20 -4.88
C TYR A 144 14.20 -4.10 -3.93
N LYS A 145 15.19 -3.29 -4.32
CA LYS A 145 15.74 -2.23 -3.45
C LYS A 145 14.72 -1.14 -3.09
N ILE A 146 13.70 -0.91 -3.92
CA ILE A 146 12.65 0.08 -3.64
C ILE A 146 11.72 -0.43 -2.55
N PHE A 147 11.39 -1.73 -2.57
CA PHE A 147 10.37 -2.33 -1.70
C PHE A 147 10.95 -3.04 -0.48
N ALA A 148 12.25 -3.33 -0.46
CA ALA A 148 12.89 -3.98 0.68
C ALA A 148 12.93 -3.05 1.89
N SER A 149 12.31 -3.48 2.98
CA SER A 149 12.40 -2.79 4.27
C SER A 149 13.81 -2.85 4.83
N GLN A 150 14.32 -1.70 5.29
CA GLN A 150 15.67 -1.53 5.84
C GLN A 150 15.71 -1.25 7.34
N LEU A 151 14.58 -0.80 7.91
CA LEU A 151 14.50 -0.33 9.30
C LEU A 151 13.61 -1.23 10.18
N ASP A 152 13.01 -2.27 9.61
CA ASP A 152 12.21 -3.22 10.36
C ASP A 152 13.06 -4.20 11.16
N ALA A 153 12.56 -4.59 12.34
CA ALA A 153 13.16 -5.65 13.15
C ALA A 153 13.24 -7.00 12.40
N THR A 154 12.28 -7.24 11.51
CA THR A 154 12.30 -8.40 10.61
C THR A 154 12.77 -7.95 9.24
N PRO A 155 13.94 -8.38 8.78
CA PRO A 155 14.46 -8.01 7.47
C PRO A 155 13.57 -8.59 6.36
N THR A 156 13.58 -7.91 5.21
CA THR A 156 12.97 -8.48 3.99
C THR A 156 13.71 -9.74 3.59
N VAL A 157 12.97 -10.75 3.12
CA VAL A 157 13.52 -11.98 2.55
C VAL A 157 14.56 -11.63 1.48
N GLU A 158 15.66 -12.38 1.43
CA GLU A 158 16.76 -12.07 0.52
C GLU A 158 16.30 -12.00 -0.95
N ALA A 159 16.85 -11.03 -1.69
CA ALA A 159 16.51 -10.79 -3.09
C ALA A 159 16.62 -12.05 -3.97
N GLY A 160 17.60 -12.92 -3.67
CA GLY A 160 17.80 -14.15 -4.40
C GLY A 160 16.62 -15.12 -4.25
N GLU A 161 16.10 -15.26 -3.04
CA GLU A 161 14.97 -16.15 -2.73
C GLU A 161 13.67 -15.57 -3.30
N LEU A 162 13.42 -14.26 -3.14
CA LEU A 162 12.24 -13.63 -3.73
C LEU A 162 12.25 -13.68 -5.26
N TYR A 163 13.42 -13.57 -5.90
CA TYR A 163 13.54 -13.79 -7.33
C TYR A 163 13.18 -15.23 -7.72
N ASP A 164 13.63 -16.22 -6.95
CA ASP A 164 13.30 -17.62 -7.23
C ASP A 164 11.79 -17.89 -7.11
N ARG A 165 11.12 -17.27 -6.12
CA ARG A 165 9.65 -17.28 -6.00
C ARG A 165 9.00 -16.61 -7.21
N PHE A 166 9.43 -15.41 -7.58
CA PHE A 166 8.96 -14.68 -8.76
C PHE A 166 9.09 -15.52 -10.05
N ARG A 167 10.28 -16.06 -10.30
CA ARG A 167 10.54 -16.95 -11.43
C ARG A 167 9.64 -18.18 -11.43
N SER A 168 9.44 -18.82 -10.28
CA SER A 168 8.64 -20.05 -10.19
C SER A 168 7.18 -19.84 -10.64
N ILE A 169 6.65 -18.65 -10.39
CA ILE A 169 5.28 -18.26 -10.76
C ILE A 169 5.22 -17.86 -12.24
N PHE A 170 6.11 -16.96 -12.67
CA PHE A 170 5.94 -16.27 -13.96
C PHE A 170 6.72 -16.89 -15.13
N SER A 171 7.76 -17.68 -14.90
CA SER A 171 8.51 -18.34 -16.00
C SER A 171 7.66 -19.29 -16.85
N LYS A 172 6.55 -19.78 -16.29
CA LYS A 172 5.60 -20.68 -16.96
C LYS A 172 4.46 -19.95 -17.64
N VAL A 173 4.33 -18.64 -17.45
CA VAL A 173 3.32 -17.80 -18.13
C VAL A 173 3.78 -17.62 -19.58
N LYS A 174 3.68 -18.71 -20.36
CA LYS A 174 4.00 -18.73 -21.80
C LYS A 174 3.02 -17.84 -22.54
N ASN A 175 3.58 -17.08 -23.48
CA ASN A 175 2.92 -16.38 -24.57
C ASN A 175 1.67 -17.14 -25.06
N ARG A 176 0.49 -16.71 -24.60
CA ARG A 176 -0.74 -16.77 -25.37
C ARG A 176 -0.81 -15.54 -26.24
#